data_AF-A0A6A1UK93-F1
#
_entry.id   AF-A0A6A1UK93-F1
#
_cell.length_a   1.000
_cell.length_b   1.000
_cell.length_c   1.000
_cell.angle_alpha   90.00
_cell.angle_beta   90.00
_cell.angle_gamma   90.00
#
_symmetry.space_group_name_H-M   'P 1'
#
loop_
_entity.id
_entity.type
_entity.pdbx_description
1 polymer ?
#
loop_
_entity_poly.entity_id
_entity_poly.type
_entity_poly.pdbx_seq_one_letter_code
_entity_poly.pdbx_strand_id
1 'polypeptide(L)'
;MHYGQLIQVSLNWVVGSAWTALSRQFIDYCIWGWDNLPRLVLMYYANFISSPEGYFHTVICNAQEFRNTTVNTDLHYISWDNPPKQHPHHLNINDMQKMIDSNAPFARKFRENDPVLDKIDSELLSRGPGMIVPGGWCIGSRENGTDPCSVIGNTTVLRPSAGAKRLETLITSLLSSENFRPRQCK
;
A
#
# COMPACT_ATOMS: atom_id res chain seq x y z
N MET A 1 11.89 -22.17 44.61
CA MET A 1 11.99 -21.94 43.15
C MET A 1 10.67 -21.36 42.70
N HIS A 2 10.62 -20.04 42.46
CA HIS A 2 9.42 -19.39 41.93
C HIS A 2 9.26 -19.81 40.47
N TYR A 3 8.14 -20.47 40.16
CA TYR A 3 7.69 -20.66 38.80
C TYR A 3 7.55 -19.27 38.16
N GLY A 4 8.35 -19.01 37.12
CA GLY A 4 8.13 -17.86 36.26
C GLY A 4 6.78 -18.02 35.59
N GLN A 5 5.78 -17.28 36.07
CA GLN A 5 4.54 -17.08 35.36
C GLN A 5 4.91 -16.34 34.07
N LEU A 6 4.79 -17.01 32.92
CA LEU A 6 4.67 -16.30 31.66
C LEU A 6 3.49 -15.35 31.84
N ILE A 7 3.74 -14.04 31.85
CA ILE A 7 2.67 -13.06 31.79
C ILE A 7 1.93 -13.38 30.49
N GLN A 8 0.74 -13.97 30.62
CA GLN A 8 -0.10 -14.28 29.48
C GLN A 8 -0.68 -12.95 29.00
N VAL A 9 0.12 -12.19 28.26
CA VAL A 9 -0.36 -11.01 27.53
C VAL A 9 -1.27 -11.55 26.44
N SER A 10 -2.58 -11.36 26.59
CA SER A 10 -3.54 -11.72 25.55
C SER A 10 -3.35 -10.76 24.39
N LEU A 11 -2.65 -11.21 23.34
CA LEU A 11 -2.50 -10.49 22.09
C LEU A 11 -3.47 -11.06 21.05
N ASN A 12 -4.17 -10.18 20.35
CA ASN A 12 -4.87 -10.52 19.11
C ASN A 12 -3.83 -10.63 18.00
N TRP A 13 -3.45 -11.85 17.62
CA TRP A 13 -2.51 -12.09 16.52
C TRP A 13 -3.22 -11.86 15.19
N VAL A 14 -2.70 -10.93 14.40
CA VAL A 14 -3.29 -10.56 13.11
C VAL A 14 -2.23 -10.70 12.03
N VAL A 15 -2.62 -11.28 10.89
CA VAL A 15 -1.78 -11.44 9.71
C VAL A 15 -2.43 -10.80 8.49
N GLY A 16 -1.62 -10.38 7.54
CA GLY A 16 -2.07 -9.73 6.32
C GLY A 16 -0.94 -9.61 5.30
N SER A 17 -1.08 -8.65 4.39
CA SER A 17 -0.03 -8.35 3.41
C SER A 17 1.24 -7.85 4.10
N ALA A 18 2.41 -8.25 3.59
CA ALA A 18 3.69 -7.65 3.97
C ALA A 18 3.82 -6.19 3.49
N TRP A 19 2.98 -5.77 2.53
CA TRP A 19 2.93 -4.42 1.99
C TRP A 19 1.90 -3.64 2.78
N THR A 20 2.30 -2.50 3.36
CA THR A 20 1.43 -1.68 4.18
C THR A 20 1.71 -0.20 3.94
N ALA A 21 0.67 0.62 4.10
CA ALA A 21 0.80 2.08 4.20
C ALA A 21 0.57 2.46 5.66
N LEU A 22 1.58 3.02 6.31
CA LEU A 22 1.56 3.31 7.75
C LEU A 22 1.64 4.82 7.97
N SER A 23 0.80 5.33 8.88
CA SER A 23 0.84 6.74 9.24
C SER A 23 2.10 7.06 10.05
N ARG A 24 2.59 8.30 9.93
CA ARG A 24 3.75 8.77 10.71
C ARG A 24 3.52 8.60 12.21
N GLN A 25 2.32 8.90 12.71
CA GLN A 25 1.99 8.77 14.13
C GLN A 25 2.13 7.32 14.61
N PHE A 26 1.68 6.34 13.81
CA PHE A 26 1.79 4.93 14.17
C PHE A 26 3.25 4.45 14.16
N ILE A 27 4.06 4.91 13.20
CA ILE A 27 5.50 4.60 13.16
C ILE A 27 6.22 5.22 14.37
N ASP A 28 5.91 6.48 14.72
CA ASP A 28 6.47 7.12 15.91
C ASP A 28 6.11 6.33 17.18
N TYR A 29 4.89 5.80 17.28
CA TYR A 29 4.48 4.90 18.36
C TYR A 29 5.29 3.60 18.38
N CYS A 30 5.53 2.97 17.23
CA CYS A 30 6.35 1.75 17.15
C CYS A 30 7.81 1.96 17.58
N ILE A 31 8.40 3.11 17.28
CA ILE A 31 9.82 3.41 17.52
C ILE A 31 10.02 4.02 18.92
N TRP A 32 9.27 5.07 19.23
CA TRP A 32 9.46 5.92 20.41
C TRP A 32 8.40 5.67 21.49
N GLY A 33 7.42 4.80 21.24
CA GLY A 33 6.39 4.45 22.19
C GLY A 33 6.97 4.00 23.53
N TRP A 34 6.40 4.55 24.58
CA TRP A 34 6.72 4.25 25.97
C TRP A 34 5.97 3.00 26.43
N ASP A 35 4.90 2.63 25.72
CA ASP A 35 4.26 1.32 25.81
C ASP A 35 5.26 0.20 25.42
N ASN A 36 5.16 -0.93 26.11
CA ASN A 36 5.95 -2.13 25.84
C ASN A 36 5.40 -2.97 24.69
N LEU A 37 4.16 -2.74 24.24
CA LEU A 37 3.50 -3.54 23.21
C LEU A 37 4.34 -3.68 21.91
N PRO A 38 4.82 -2.60 21.26
CA PRO A 38 5.64 -2.74 20.05
C PRO A 38 6.93 -3.53 20.26
N ARG A 39 7.58 -3.38 21.44
CA ARG A 39 8.81 -4.10 21.80
C ARG A 39 8.55 -5.58 22.05
N LEU A 40 7.46 -5.89 22.77
CA LEU A 40 7.05 -7.25 23.06
C LEU A 40 6.71 -7.99 21.77
N VAL A 41 5.88 -7.40 20.91
CA VAL A 41 5.48 -7.98 19.63
C VAL A 41 6.70 -8.13 18.71
N LEU A 42 7.65 -7.18 18.75
CA LEU A 42 8.91 -7.28 17.99
C LEU A 42 9.75 -8.47 18.44
N MET A 43 9.87 -8.71 19.75
CA MET A 43 10.60 -9.87 20.29
C MET A 43 10.02 -11.20 19.76
N TYR A 44 8.69 -11.31 19.67
CA TYR A 44 8.04 -12.49 19.08
C TYR A 44 8.31 -12.61 17.59
N TYR A 45 8.08 -11.54 16.82
CA TYR A 45 8.21 -11.57 15.37
C TYR A 45 9.66 -11.57 14.87
N ALA A 46 10.65 -11.21 15.70
CA ALA A 46 12.07 -11.34 15.37
C ALA A 46 12.51 -12.81 15.15
N ASN A 47 11.74 -13.77 15.67
CA ASN A 47 12.02 -15.21 15.55
C ASN A 47 10.98 -15.95 14.70
N PHE A 48 10.18 -15.22 13.92
CA PHE A 48 9.09 -15.76 13.12
C PHE A 48 9.40 -15.67 11.61
N ILE A 49 9.01 -16.67 10.82
CA ILE A 49 9.12 -16.62 9.36
C ILE A 49 8.04 -15.67 8.83
N SER A 50 8.37 -14.77 7.90
CA SER A 50 7.45 -13.76 7.37
C SER A 50 6.97 -12.74 8.40
N SER A 51 7.84 -12.30 9.31
CA SER A 51 7.56 -11.24 10.31
C SER A 51 6.80 -10.02 9.78
N PRO A 52 7.10 -9.47 8.59
CA PRO A 52 6.39 -8.30 8.06
C PRO A 52 4.89 -8.53 7.81
N GLU A 53 4.46 -9.77 7.62
CA GLU A 53 3.06 -10.13 7.38
C GLU A 53 2.22 -10.10 8.67
N GLY A 54 2.84 -9.97 9.85
CA GLY A 54 2.12 -10.01 11.13
C GLY A 54 2.46 -8.92 12.12
N TYR A 55 3.71 -8.39 12.10
CA TYR A 55 4.17 -7.44 13.11
C TYR A 55 3.28 -6.19 13.20
N PHE A 56 3.15 -5.43 12.11
CA PHE A 56 2.40 -4.18 12.13
C PHE A 56 0.91 -4.40 12.36
N HIS A 57 0.33 -5.46 11.77
CA HIS A 57 -1.06 -5.83 11.94
C HIS A 57 -1.39 -6.15 13.41
N THR A 58 -0.52 -6.93 14.06
CA THR A 58 -0.67 -7.26 15.48
C THR A 58 -0.49 -6.04 16.36
N VAL A 59 0.56 -5.22 16.14
CA VAL A 59 0.77 -4.00 16.95
C VAL A 59 -0.41 -3.04 16.83
N ILE A 60 -0.87 -2.74 15.61
CA ILE A 60 -1.94 -1.74 15.41
C ILE A 60 -3.28 -2.19 15.96
N CYS A 61 -3.59 -3.50 15.88
CA CYS A 61 -4.85 -4.04 16.39
C CYS A 61 -4.89 -4.16 17.92
N ASN A 62 -3.74 -4.26 18.58
CA ASN A 62 -3.65 -4.32 20.03
C ASN A 62 -3.40 -2.93 20.67
N ALA A 63 -3.05 -1.91 19.89
CA ALA A 63 -2.87 -0.55 20.38
C ALA A 63 -4.22 0.19 20.43
N GLN A 64 -4.71 0.49 21.63
CA GLN A 64 -6.02 1.12 21.86
C GLN A 64 -6.22 2.43 21.07
N GLU A 65 -5.15 3.21 20.94
CA GLU A 65 -5.14 4.50 20.24
C GLU A 65 -5.27 4.37 18.71
N PHE A 66 -4.86 3.23 18.14
CA PHE A 66 -4.77 3.03 16.68
C PHE A 66 -5.72 1.98 16.12
N ARG A 67 -6.26 1.07 16.94
CA ARG A 67 -7.10 -0.06 16.47
C ARG A 67 -8.31 0.36 15.62
N ASN A 68 -8.81 1.58 15.83
CA ASN A 68 -9.97 2.15 15.12
C ASN A 68 -9.60 3.06 13.93
N THR A 69 -8.31 3.16 13.59
CA THR A 69 -7.79 3.96 12.46
C THR A 69 -7.32 3.07 11.30
N THR A 70 -7.65 1.77 11.33
CA THR A 70 -7.17 0.81 10.34
C THR A 70 -8.04 0.84 9.09
N VAL A 71 -7.46 0.75 7.90
CA VAL A 71 -8.22 0.52 6.67
C VAL A 71 -7.77 -0.83 6.14
N ASN A 72 -8.68 -1.79 6.02
CA ASN A 72 -8.35 -3.16 5.61
C ASN A 72 -8.09 -3.27 4.10
N THR A 73 -6.96 -2.69 3.67
CA THR A 73 -6.42 -2.75 2.32
C THR A 73 -4.91 -2.49 2.38
N ASP A 74 -4.15 -3.10 1.49
CA ASP A 74 -2.74 -2.74 1.26
C ASP A 74 -2.55 -1.80 0.07
N LEU A 75 -3.66 -1.32 -0.54
CA LEU A 75 -3.70 -0.46 -1.73
C LEU A 75 -3.10 -1.08 -3.01
N HIS A 76 -2.87 -2.39 -3.04
CA HIS A 76 -2.37 -3.09 -4.22
C HIS A 76 -3.47 -3.89 -4.92
N TYR A 77 -3.48 -3.85 -6.25
CA TYR A 77 -4.08 -4.89 -7.05
C TYR A 77 -3.14 -6.10 -7.10
N ILE A 78 -3.63 -7.25 -6.62
CA ILE A 78 -2.92 -8.52 -6.64
C ILE A 78 -3.85 -9.57 -7.23
N SER A 79 -3.39 -10.25 -8.27
CA SER A 79 -4.09 -11.39 -8.85
C SER A 79 -3.45 -12.71 -8.40
N TRP A 80 -4.27 -13.71 -8.14
CA TRP A 80 -3.83 -15.05 -7.76
C TRP A 80 -4.37 -16.08 -8.75
N ASP A 81 -3.55 -17.06 -9.09
CA ASP A 81 -4.01 -18.23 -9.84
C ASP A 81 -5.05 -19.02 -9.02
N ASN A 82 -5.88 -19.82 -9.68
CA ASN A 82 -6.80 -20.74 -9.00
C ASN A 82 -6.48 -22.19 -9.42
N PRO A 83 -5.96 -23.05 -8.51
CA PRO A 83 -5.70 -22.79 -7.10
C PRO A 83 -4.51 -21.83 -6.87
N PRO A 84 -4.46 -21.12 -5.71
CA PRO A 84 -3.40 -20.18 -5.42
C PRO A 84 -2.03 -20.87 -5.31
N LYS A 85 -1.02 -20.26 -5.93
CA LYS A 85 0.39 -20.65 -5.79
C LYS A 85 1.03 -19.97 -4.58
N GLN A 86 2.30 -20.29 -4.29
CA GLN A 86 3.07 -19.63 -3.22
C GLN A 86 3.24 -18.11 -3.45
N HIS A 87 3.26 -17.67 -4.72
CA HIS A 87 3.39 -16.27 -5.07
C HIS A 87 2.26 -15.82 -6.00
N PRO A 88 1.88 -14.53 -5.97
CA PRO A 88 0.86 -13.98 -6.87
C PRO A 88 1.14 -14.24 -8.34
N HIS A 89 0.09 -14.16 -9.16
CA HIS A 89 0.18 -14.18 -10.62
C HIS A 89 1.08 -13.04 -11.12
N HIS A 90 1.83 -13.31 -12.20
CA HIS A 90 2.56 -12.26 -12.89
C HIS A 90 1.62 -11.52 -13.84
N LEU A 91 1.29 -10.29 -13.48
CA LEU A 91 0.40 -9.43 -14.25
C LEU A 91 1.00 -9.14 -15.63
N ASN A 92 0.16 -9.19 -16.65
CA ASN A 92 0.51 -8.92 -18.05
C ASN A 92 -0.56 -8.03 -18.70
N ILE A 93 -0.44 -7.78 -20.01
CA ILE A 93 -1.37 -6.91 -20.76
C ILE A 93 -2.84 -7.31 -20.59
N ASN A 94 -3.14 -8.61 -20.45
CA ASN A 94 -4.51 -9.09 -20.32
C ASN A 94 -5.15 -8.71 -18.97
N ASP A 95 -4.34 -8.35 -17.97
CA ASP A 95 -4.82 -7.92 -16.65
C ASP A 95 -5.01 -6.40 -16.57
N MET A 96 -4.65 -5.65 -17.62
CA MET A 96 -4.65 -4.18 -17.63
C MET A 96 -6.00 -3.58 -17.21
N GLN A 97 -7.10 -4.08 -17.79
CA GLN A 97 -8.43 -3.57 -17.46
C GLN A 97 -8.78 -3.85 -16.00
N LYS A 98 -8.46 -5.05 -15.49
CA LYS A 98 -8.71 -5.40 -14.09
C LYS A 98 -7.90 -4.54 -13.12
N MET A 99 -6.65 -4.21 -13.46
CA MET A 99 -5.84 -3.27 -12.69
C MET A 99 -6.51 -1.90 -12.61
N ILE A 100 -6.97 -1.36 -13.74
CA ILE A 100 -7.64 -0.05 -13.80
C ILE A 100 -8.95 -0.08 -12.99
N ASP A 101 -9.78 -1.10 -13.20
CA ASP A 101 -11.09 -1.23 -12.57
C ASP A 101 -11.02 -1.42 -11.06
N SER A 102 -9.90 -1.96 -10.55
CA SER A 102 -9.66 -2.08 -9.11
C SER A 102 -9.54 -0.74 -8.39
N ASN A 103 -9.27 0.34 -9.13
CA ASN A 103 -8.94 1.68 -8.61
C ASN A 103 -7.70 1.73 -7.70
N ALA A 104 -6.98 0.62 -7.51
CA ALA A 104 -5.79 0.55 -6.69
C ALA A 104 -4.67 1.41 -7.30
N PRO A 105 -3.95 2.23 -6.49
CA PRO A 105 -2.83 3.02 -6.96
C PRO A 105 -1.60 2.19 -7.29
N PHE A 106 -1.49 0.98 -6.74
CA PHE A 106 -0.36 0.07 -6.96
C PHE A 106 -0.84 -1.29 -7.45
N ALA A 107 0.05 -2.05 -8.09
CA ALA A 107 -0.22 -3.41 -8.53
C ALA A 107 1.05 -4.26 -8.43
N ARG A 108 0.89 -5.57 -8.21
CA ARG A 108 2.00 -6.54 -8.25
C ARG A 108 1.54 -7.96 -8.57
N LYS A 109 2.39 -8.84 -9.12
CA LYS A 109 3.81 -8.62 -9.50
C LYS A 109 3.98 -8.61 -11.02
N PHE A 110 4.95 -7.86 -11.50
CA PHE A 110 5.30 -7.82 -12.92
C PHE A 110 6.53 -8.67 -13.19
N ARG A 111 6.69 -9.15 -14.42
CA ARG A 111 8.00 -9.64 -14.87
C ARG A 111 8.84 -8.45 -15.29
N GLU A 112 10.15 -8.59 -15.16
CA GLU A 112 11.07 -7.61 -15.71
C GLU A 112 10.88 -7.53 -17.23
N ASN A 113 10.87 -6.31 -17.78
CA ASN A 113 10.70 -6.04 -19.22
C ASN A 113 9.40 -6.60 -19.82
N ASP A 114 8.37 -6.83 -19.01
CA ASP A 114 7.05 -7.21 -19.54
C ASP A 114 6.41 -6.02 -20.27
N PRO A 115 5.86 -6.20 -21.49
CA PRO A 115 5.23 -5.13 -22.27
C PRO A 115 4.08 -4.40 -21.56
N VAL A 116 3.49 -4.98 -20.51
CA VAL A 116 2.50 -4.28 -19.69
C VAL A 116 3.08 -3.04 -18.99
N LEU A 117 4.37 -3.03 -18.68
CA LEU A 117 5.04 -1.89 -18.03
C LEU A 117 5.06 -0.67 -18.95
N ASP A 118 5.40 -0.85 -20.23
CA ASP A 118 5.35 0.20 -21.24
C ASP A 118 3.91 0.72 -21.46
N LYS A 119 2.93 -0.19 -21.36
CA LYS A 119 1.51 0.16 -21.45
C LYS A 119 1.05 0.99 -20.25
N ILE A 120 1.48 0.65 -19.02
CA ILE A 120 1.22 1.45 -17.81
C ILE A 120 1.85 2.84 -17.96
N ASP A 121 3.10 2.91 -18.39
CA ASP A 121 3.84 4.16 -18.55
C ASP A 121 3.14 5.10 -19.54
N SER A 122 2.79 4.58 -20.72
CA SER A 122 2.16 5.38 -21.77
C SER A 122 0.70 5.73 -21.47
N GLU A 123 -0.14 4.76 -21.06
CA GLU A 123 -1.59 4.97 -20.92
C GLU A 123 -2.01 5.55 -19.57
N LEU A 124 -1.34 5.19 -18.46
CA LEU A 124 -1.73 5.63 -17.12
C LEU A 124 -0.86 6.76 -16.58
N LEU A 125 0.43 6.73 -16.87
CA LEU A 125 1.39 7.71 -16.36
C LEU A 125 1.71 8.80 -17.39
N SER A 126 1.28 8.65 -18.64
CA SER A 126 1.52 9.61 -19.72
C SER A 126 3.01 9.94 -19.91
N ARG A 127 3.88 8.93 -19.78
CA ARG A 127 5.32 9.06 -19.99
C ARG A 127 5.82 8.13 -21.09
N GLY A 128 6.79 8.60 -21.86
CA GLY A 128 7.54 7.78 -22.83
C GLY A 128 8.84 7.22 -22.25
N PRO A 129 9.59 6.44 -23.05
CA PRO A 129 10.89 5.91 -22.66
C PRO A 129 11.86 7.03 -22.24
N GLY A 130 12.51 6.85 -21.09
CA GLY A 130 13.48 7.82 -20.54
C GLY A 130 12.86 9.10 -19.96
N MET A 131 11.53 9.24 -19.98
CA MET A 131 10.83 10.39 -19.42
C MET A 131 10.40 10.13 -17.97
N ILE A 132 10.34 11.20 -17.18
CA ILE A 132 9.74 11.17 -15.85
C ILE A 132 8.21 11.25 -15.96
N VAL A 133 7.49 10.82 -14.92
CA VAL A 133 6.03 10.97 -14.86
C VAL A 133 5.70 12.47 -14.79
N PRO A 134 4.94 13.04 -15.76
CA PRO A 134 4.62 14.45 -15.75
C PRO A 134 3.65 14.83 -14.64
N GLY A 135 4.01 15.87 -13.90
CA GLY A 135 3.20 16.45 -12.83
C GLY A 135 2.58 17.80 -13.20
N GLY A 136 1.84 18.39 -12.24
CA GLY A 136 1.25 19.72 -12.41
C GLY A 136 2.26 20.85 -12.60
N TRP A 137 3.53 20.58 -12.28
CA TRP A 137 4.67 21.48 -12.42
C TRP A 137 5.34 21.43 -13.81
N CYS A 138 4.97 20.48 -14.67
CA CYS A 138 5.54 20.37 -16.02
C CYS A 138 4.77 21.29 -16.98
N ILE A 139 5.39 22.40 -17.38
CA ILE A 139 4.76 23.47 -18.18
C ILE A 139 5.33 23.59 -19.59
N GLY A 140 6.25 22.70 -19.97
CA GLY A 140 6.77 22.61 -21.33
C GLY A 140 5.71 22.17 -22.34
N SER A 141 6.02 22.37 -23.62
CA SER A 141 5.14 21.92 -24.71
C SER A 141 5.03 20.40 -24.73
N ARG A 142 3.87 19.91 -25.19
CA ARG A 142 3.63 18.49 -25.52
C ARG A 142 3.59 18.23 -27.02
N GLU A 143 3.84 19.27 -27.82
CA GLU A 143 3.82 19.18 -29.29
C GLU A 143 4.91 18.23 -29.77
N ASN A 144 4.60 17.41 -30.78
CA ASN A 144 5.55 16.48 -31.38
C ASN A 144 6.24 15.51 -30.38
N GLY A 145 5.59 15.20 -29.25
CA GLY A 145 6.14 14.28 -28.25
C GLY A 145 7.26 14.88 -27.41
N THR A 146 7.41 16.21 -27.37
CA THR A 146 8.37 16.85 -26.47
C THR A 146 8.03 16.58 -25.00
N ASP A 147 9.06 16.48 -24.16
CA ASP A 147 8.88 16.27 -22.73
C ASP A 147 8.33 17.54 -22.07
N PRO A 148 7.08 17.52 -21.54
CA PRO A 148 6.52 18.68 -20.85
C PRO A 148 7.31 19.05 -19.59
N CYS A 149 8.09 18.13 -19.03
CA CYS A 149 8.92 18.38 -17.85
C CYS A 149 10.30 18.97 -18.18
N SER A 150 10.60 19.20 -19.47
CA SER A 150 11.79 19.99 -19.87
C SER A 150 11.74 21.43 -19.36
N VAL A 151 10.55 21.95 -19.07
CA VAL A 151 10.36 23.26 -18.43
C VAL A 151 9.55 23.05 -17.15
N ILE A 152 10.19 23.33 -16.01
CA ILE A 152 9.60 23.19 -14.69
C ILE A 152 9.06 24.55 -14.23
N GLY A 153 7.77 24.60 -13.94
CA GLY A 153 7.10 25.74 -13.34
C GLY A 153 7.07 25.64 -11.81
N ASN A 154 5.97 26.10 -11.21
CA ASN A 154 5.79 26.01 -9.77
C ASN A 154 5.55 24.54 -9.33
N THR A 155 6.47 24.01 -8.50
CA THR A 155 6.44 22.64 -7.98
C THR A 155 5.31 22.38 -6.96
N THR A 156 4.67 23.42 -6.44
CA THR A 156 3.53 23.28 -5.51
C THR A 156 2.19 23.11 -6.22
N VAL A 157 2.15 23.22 -7.55
CA VAL A 157 0.90 23.10 -8.31
C VAL A 157 0.47 21.64 -8.41
N LEU A 158 -0.66 21.33 -7.79
CA LEU A 158 -1.30 20.02 -7.87
C LEU A 158 -2.41 20.02 -8.93
N ARG A 159 -2.34 19.09 -9.88
CA ARG A 159 -3.38 18.88 -10.91
C ARG A 159 -3.81 17.42 -10.90
N PRO A 160 -4.99 17.09 -10.35
CA PRO A 160 -5.49 15.73 -10.31
C PRO A 160 -5.62 15.12 -11.72
N SER A 161 -5.01 13.95 -11.92
CA SER A 161 -5.15 13.15 -13.15
C SER A 161 -6.29 12.14 -13.04
N ALA A 162 -6.53 11.36 -14.09
CA ALA A 162 -7.45 10.22 -14.02
C ALA A 162 -7.07 9.23 -12.90
N GLY A 163 -5.76 9.04 -12.65
CA GLY A 163 -5.28 8.22 -11.53
C GLY A 163 -5.69 8.77 -10.16
N ALA A 164 -5.63 10.09 -9.98
CA ALA A 164 -6.08 10.73 -8.73
C ALA A 164 -7.59 10.52 -8.49
N LYS A 165 -8.41 10.58 -9.55
CA LYS A 165 -9.87 10.31 -9.46
C LYS A 165 -10.19 8.85 -9.13
N ARG A 166 -9.41 7.90 -9.67
CA ARG A 166 -9.53 6.48 -9.30
C ARG A 166 -9.20 6.27 -7.84
N LEU A 167 -8.09 6.85 -7.37
CA LEU A 167 -7.71 6.78 -5.96
C LEU A 167 -8.78 7.41 -5.05
N GLU A 168 -9.33 8.56 -5.41
CA GLU A 168 -10.44 9.19 -4.68
C GLU A 168 -11.65 8.25 -4.58
N THR A 169 -12.04 7.61 -5.68
CA THR A 169 -13.12 6.61 -5.70
C THR A 169 -12.85 5.47 -4.74
N LEU A 170 -11.63 4.91 -4.76
CA LEU A 170 -11.22 3.83 -3.87
C LEU A 170 -11.28 4.26 -2.40
N ILE A 171 -10.66 5.39 -2.05
CA ILE A 171 -10.60 5.90 -0.67
C ILE A 171 -12.01 6.20 -0.15
N THR A 172 -12.86 6.82 -0.96
CA THR A 172 -14.26 7.11 -0.59
C THR A 172 -15.03 5.83 -0.26
N SER A 173 -14.86 4.79 -1.08
CA SER A 173 -15.48 3.48 -0.84
C SER A 173 -14.96 2.82 0.45
N LEU A 174 -13.64 2.81 0.65
CA LEU A 174 -13.01 2.21 1.83
C LEU A 174 -13.41 2.90 3.15
N LEU A 175 -13.62 4.22 3.11
CA LEU A 175 -13.99 5.03 4.26
C LEU A 175 -15.51 5.14 4.46
N SER A 176 -16.32 4.49 3.63
CA SER A 176 -17.78 4.47 3.80
C SER A 176 -18.18 3.79 5.11
N SER A 177 -19.35 4.13 5.64
CA SER A 177 -19.87 3.54 6.88
C SER A 177 -20.05 2.02 6.77
N GLU A 178 -20.39 1.51 5.58
CA GLU A 178 -20.57 0.07 5.35
C GLU A 178 -19.25 -0.70 5.31
N ASN A 179 -18.15 -0.06 4.90
CA ASN A 179 -16.86 -0.72 4.72
C ASN A 179 -15.90 -0.50 5.90
N PHE A 180 -15.79 0.74 6.40
CA PHE A 180 -14.73 1.12 7.32
C PHE A 180 -14.90 0.49 8.71
N ARG A 181 -16.06 0.68 9.35
CA ARG A 181 -16.29 0.24 10.74
C ARG A 181 -16.36 -1.29 10.89
N PRO A 182 -17.03 -2.05 10.01
CA PRO A 182 -17.15 -3.50 10.17
C PRO A 182 -15.84 -4.27 9.95
N ARG A 183 -14.85 -3.64 9.30
CA ARG A 183 -13.56 -4.24 8.89
C ARG A 183 -12.37 -3.78 9.73
N GLN A 184 -12.62 -3.13 10.88
CA GLN A 184 -11.56 -2.83 11.86
C GLN A 184 -11.08 -4.11 12.54
N CYS A 185 -9.95 -3.99 13.25
CA CYS A 185 -9.49 -4.97 14.22
C CYS A 185 -10.62 -5.38 15.19
N LYS A 186 -10.85 -6.68 15.33
CA LYS A 186 -11.82 -7.26 16.26
C LYS A 186 -11.11 -8.02 17.38
#